data_AF-A0A938K7C9-F1
#
_entry.id   AF-A0A938K7C9-F1
#
_cell.length_a   1.000
_cell.length_b   1.000
_cell.length_c   1.000
_cell.angle_alpha   90.00
_cell.angle_beta   90.00
_cell.angle_gamma   90.00
#
_symmetry.space_group_name_H-M   'P 1'
#
loop_
_entity.id
_entity.type
_entity.pdbx_description
1 polymer ?
#
loop_
_entity_poly.entity_id
_entity_poly.type
_entity_poly.pdbx_seq_one_letter_code
_entity_poly.pdbx_strand_id
1 'polypeptide(L)'
;MPQFSIITPVYNPPREAFELCVHSVMAQTNPDWEWCLANDASPDSWVAQRLAELQTTDPRIRVMTRSSNGGIVAASNDAIAMSNGEFLVLLDNDDELHHEALQLVADALRVNPECDYLYSDENKISPDGEHFDDFAKPTWSPERLLAQNYTSHLSVL
;
A
#
# COMPACT_ATOMS: atom_id res chain seq x y z
N MET A 1 14.23 -12.91 1.17
CA MET A 1 12.87 -12.49 0.79
C MET A 1 12.53 -11.33 1.71
N PRO A 2 11.94 -10.25 1.20
CA PRO A 2 11.56 -9.13 2.05
C PRO A 2 10.49 -9.57 3.06
N GLN A 3 10.41 -8.92 4.22
CA GLN A 3 9.33 -9.19 5.15
C GLN A 3 7.98 -8.72 4.57
N PHE A 4 7.97 -7.51 3.98
CA PHE A 4 6.75 -6.91 3.44
C PHE A 4 6.79 -6.75 1.92
N SER A 5 5.67 -7.05 1.27
CA SER A 5 5.40 -6.69 -0.12
C SER A 5 4.26 -5.68 -0.14
N ILE A 6 4.59 -4.42 -0.41
CA ILE A 6 3.59 -3.37 -0.57
C ILE A 6 2.94 -3.55 -1.94
N ILE A 7 1.60 -3.63 -1.97
CA ILE A 7 0.79 -3.90 -3.15
C ILE A 7 0.02 -2.64 -3.51
N THR A 8 0.36 -2.03 -4.64
CA THR A 8 -0.26 -0.77 -5.08
C THR A 8 -0.77 -0.86 -6.51
N PRO A 9 -2.09 -0.99 -6.72
CA PRO A 9 -2.68 -0.80 -8.04
C PRO A 9 -2.63 0.68 -8.42
N VAL A 10 -2.22 0.99 -9.65
CA VAL A 10 -2.07 2.38 -10.11
C VAL A 10 -2.95 2.64 -11.32
N TYR A 11 -3.92 3.54 -11.18
CA TYR A 11 -4.71 4.05 -12.29
C TYR A 11 -4.96 5.56 -12.18
N ASN A 12 -4.25 6.33 -13.00
CA ASN A 12 -4.41 7.78 -13.16
C ASN A 12 -4.58 8.59 -11.86
N PRO A 13 -3.72 8.41 -10.83
CA PRO A 13 -3.85 9.15 -9.58
C PRO A 13 -3.62 10.65 -9.78
N PRO A 14 -4.07 11.52 -8.87
CA PRO A 14 -3.53 12.88 -8.77
C PRO A 14 -2.02 12.81 -8.58
N ARG A 15 -1.27 13.57 -9.40
CA ARG A 15 0.20 13.49 -9.41
C ARG A 15 0.83 13.79 -8.05
N GLU A 16 0.32 14.81 -7.36
CA GLU A 16 0.84 15.24 -6.06
C GLU A 16 0.61 14.16 -4.99
N ALA A 17 -0.58 13.55 -4.96
CA ALA A 17 -0.88 12.44 -4.06
C ALA A 17 0.01 11.22 -4.31
N PHE A 18 0.26 10.88 -5.58
CA PHE A 18 1.16 9.77 -5.90
C PHE A 18 2.62 10.04 -5.47
N GLU A 19 3.12 11.26 -5.62
CA GLU A 19 4.47 11.59 -5.13
C GLU A 19 4.56 11.57 -3.59
N LEU A 20 3.49 11.94 -2.88
CA LEU A 20 3.39 11.77 -1.43
C LEU A 20 3.39 10.30 -1.03
N CYS A 21 2.60 9.46 -1.72
CA CYS A 21 2.61 8.00 -1.58
C CYS A 21 4.03 7.43 -1.74
N VAL A 22 4.72 7.79 -2.84
CA VAL A 22 6.12 7.43 -3.09
C VAL A 22 7.03 7.85 -1.94
N HIS A 23 6.93 9.11 -1.50
CA HIS A 23 7.75 9.60 -0.40
C HIS A 23 7.53 8.78 0.88
N SER A 24 6.27 8.49 1.21
CA SER A 24 5.87 7.77 2.42
C SER A 24 6.43 6.33 2.47
N VAL A 25 6.46 5.64 1.33
CA VAL A 25 7.05 4.29 1.21
C VAL A 25 8.57 4.35 1.33
N MET A 26 9.20 5.29 0.62
CA MET A 26 10.66 5.43 0.62
C MET A 26 11.22 5.88 1.98
N ALA A 27 10.40 6.57 2.78
CA ALA A 27 10.76 7.06 4.11
C ALA A 27 10.48 6.07 5.25
N GLN A 28 9.98 4.86 4.97
CA GLN A 28 9.71 3.87 6.02
C GLN A 28 10.98 3.54 6.83
N THR A 29 10.84 3.53 8.15
CA THR A 29 11.95 3.23 9.08
C THR A 29 12.40 1.77 9.06
N ASN A 30 11.48 0.85 8.77
CA ASN A 30 11.81 -0.55 8.49
C ASN A 30 12.22 -0.68 7.01
N PRO A 31 13.46 -1.11 6.68
CA PRO A 31 13.92 -1.21 5.30
C PRO A 31 13.53 -2.52 4.60
N ASP A 32 12.97 -3.50 5.32
CA ASP A 32 12.74 -4.87 4.85
C ASP A 32 11.42 -5.01 4.07
N TRP A 33 11.35 -4.29 2.95
CA TRP A 33 10.20 -4.28 2.05
C TRP A 33 10.60 -4.38 0.58
N GLU A 34 9.67 -4.88 -0.24
CA GLU A 34 9.59 -4.59 -1.68
C GLU A 34 8.28 -3.87 -1.99
N TRP A 35 8.26 -3.10 -3.08
CA TRP A 35 7.08 -2.38 -3.53
C TRP A 35 6.67 -2.84 -4.92
N CYS A 36 5.50 -3.47 -5.01
CA CYS A 36 4.92 -4.04 -6.21
C CYS A 36 3.80 -3.14 -6.74
N LEU A 37 4.06 -2.47 -7.86
CA LEU A 37 3.16 -1.53 -8.52
C LEU A 37 2.60 -2.12 -9.82
N ALA A 38 1.27 -2.14 -9.96
CA ALA A 38 0.61 -2.55 -11.20
C ALA A 38 -0.09 -1.35 -11.85
N ASN A 39 0.49 -0.83 -12.94
CA ASN A 39 -0.16 0.19 -13.76
C ASN A 39 -1.32 -0.43 -14.55
N ASP A 40 -2.55 -0.09 -14.20
CA ASP A 40 -3.78 -0.60 -14.80
C ASP A 40 -4.16 0.15 -16.10
N ALA A 41 -3.17 0.31 -16.98
CA ALA A 41 -3.28 1.06 -18.24
C ALA A 41 -3.72 2.53 -18.05
N SER A 42 -3.04 3.25 -17.14
CA SER A 42 -3.26 4.70 -16.96
C SER A 42 -3.10 5.45 -18.30
N PRO A 43 -4.06 6.32 -18.68
CA PRO A 43 -4.01 7.06 -19.95
C PRO A 43 -2.94 8.16 -19.95
N ASP A 44 -2.68 8.76 -18.80
CA ASP A 44 -1.69 9.82 -18.68
C ASP A 44 -0.27 9.25 -18.70
N SER A 45 0.52 9.69 -19.69
CA SER A 45 1.86 9.16 -19.94
C SER A 45 2.86 9.41 -18.81
N TRP A 46 2.63 10.41 -17.96
CA TRP A 46 3.49 10.70 -16.82
C TRP A 46 3.49 9.54 -15.82
N VAL A 47 2.38 8.80 -15.67
CA VAL A 47 2.30 7.66 -14.74
C VAL A 47 3.29 6.58 -15.18
N ALA A 48 3.24 6.17 -16.45
CA ALA A 48 4.13 5.15 -16.99
C ALA A 48 5.61 5.58 -16.93
N GLN A 49 5.89 6.87 -17.21
CA GLN A 49 7.24 7.43 -17.08
C GLN A 49 7.74 7.37 -15.64
N ARG A 50 6.91 7.82 -14.69
CA ARG A 50 7.26 7.86 -13.28
C ARG A 50 7.51 6.48 -12.69
N LEU A 51 6.66 5.50 -13.03
CA LEU A 51 6.86 4.12 -12.59
C LEU A 51 8.15 3.51 -13.15
N ALA A 52 8.48 3.79 -14.41
CA ALA A 52 9.75 3.35 -14.99
C ALA A 52 10.96 3.96 -14.26
N GLU A 53 10.89 5.26 -13.92
CA GLU A 53 11.92 5.92 -13.11
C GLU A 53 12.08 5.27 -11.73
N LEU A 54 10.98 5.02 -11.02
CA LEU A 54 11.00 4.39 -9.69
C LEU A 54 11.67 3.01 -9.74
N GLN A 55 11.31 2.18 -10.71
CA GLN A 55 11.93 0.86 -10.89
C GLN A 55 13.43 0.94 -11.15
N THR A 56 13.92 2.02 -11.79
CA THR A 56 15.37 2.22 -11.99
C THR A 56 16.08 2.82 -10.78
N THR A 57 15.34 3.50 -9.90
CA THR A 57 15.90 4.26 -8.77
C THR A 57 16.15 3.36 -7.56
N ASP A 58 15.28 2.38 -7.29
CA ASP A 58 15.42 1.47 -6.16
C ASP A 58 15.15 0.02 -6.59
N PRO A 59 16.09 -0.92 -6.39
CA PRO A 59 15.92 -2.31 -6.80
C PRO A 59 14.82 -3.07 -6.05
N ARG A 60 14.29 -2.50 -4.95
CA ARG A 60 13.14 -3.06 -4.21
C ARG A 60 11.81 -2.76 -4.88
N ILE A 61 11.78 -1.86 -5.88
CA ILE A 61 10.56 -1.47 -6.59
C ILE A 61 10.42 -2.29 -7.86
N ARG A 62 9.23 -2.87 -8.04
CA ARG A 62 8.88 -3.70 -9.19
C ARG A 62 7.59 -3.17 -9.78
N VAL A 63 7.59 -3.01 -11.10
CA VAL A 63 6.47 -2.44 -11.84
C VAL A 63 6.06 -3.41 -12.93
N MET A 64 4.75 -3.57 -13.08
CA MET A 64 4.17 -4.17 -14.27
C MET A 64 3.12 -3.22 -14.87
N THR A 65 2.94 -3.29 -16.19
CA THR A 65 1.96 -2.47 -16.90
C THR A 65 1.01 -3.36 -17.66
N ARG A 66 -0.29 -3.21 -17.36
CA ARG A 66 -1.37 -3.94 -18.01
C ARG A 66 -1.66 -3.33 -19.38
N SER A 67 -2.05 -4.18 -20.34
CA SER A 67 -2.41 -3.75 -21.69
C SER A 67 -3.78 -3.08 -21.79
N SER A 68 -4.63 -3.28 -20.78
CA SER A 68 -5.97 -2.69 -20.66
C SER A 68 -6.36 -2.59 -19.19
N ASN A 69 -7.20 -1.60 -18.88
CA ASN A 69 -7.74 -1.40 -17.54
C ASN A 69 -8.65 -2.58 -17.16
N GLY A 70 -8.36 -3.25 -16.05
CA GLY A 70 -9.19 -4.30 -15.47
C GLY A 70 -9.72 -3.96 -14.06
N GLY A 71 -9.52 -2.73 -13.61
CA GLY A 71 -9.90 -2.24 -12.30
C GLY A 71 -8.97 -2.71 -11.18
N ILE A 72 -9.25 -2.17 -9.99
CA ILE A 72 -8.43 -2.36 -8.78
C ILE A 72 -8.14 -3.83 -8.48
N VAL A 73 -9.15 -4.71 -8.56
CA VAL A 73 -8.99 -6.14 -8.24
C VAL A 73 -7.98 -6.82 -9.17
N ALA A 74 -8.07 -6.56 -10.47
CA ALA A 74 -7.18 -7.20 -11.43
C ALA A 74 -5.74 -6.66 -11.31
N ALA A 75 -5.60 -5.36 -11.08
CA ALA A 75 -4.31 -4.73 -10.85
C ALA A 75 -3.64 -5.17 -9.53
N SER A 76 -4.39 -5.25 -8.43
CA SER A 76 -3.90 -5.77 -7.16
C SER A 76 -3.43 -7.21 -7.30
N ASN A 77 -4.19 -8.07 -7.98
CA ASN A 77 -3.79 -9.47 -8.20
C ASN A 77 -2.50 -9.59 -9.04
N ASP A 78 -2.29 -8.73 -10.03
CA ASP A 78 -1.04 -8.72 -10.80
C ASP A 78 0.15 -8.27 -9.94
N ALA A 79 -0.04 -7.25 -9.09
CA ALA A 79 0.98 -6.82 -8.14
C ALA A 79 1.30 -7.92 -7.09
N ILE A 80 0.29 -8.63 -6.60
CA ILE A 80 0.46 -9.80 -5.71
C ILE A 80 1.22 -10.92 -6.43
N ALA A 81 0.85 -11.23 -7.67
CA ALA A 81 1.47 -12.32 -8.43
C ALA A 81 2.97 -12.10 -8.68
N MET A 82 3.43 -10.85 -8.68
CA MET A 82 4.85 -10.57 -8.77
C MET A 82 5.55 -10.59 -7.40
N SER A 83 4.88 -10.24 -6.29
CA SER A 83 5.45 -10.12 -4.93
C SER A 83 6.18 -11.38 -4.40
N ASN A 84 7.16 -11.19 -3.52
CA ASN A 84 7.92 -12.27 -2.84
C ASN A 84 8.02 -12.06 -1.32
N GLY A 85 7.29 -11.10 -0.76
CA GLY A 85 7.26 -10.82 0.66
C GLY A 85 6.55 -11.91 1.45
N GLU A 86 6.84 -11.99 2.75
CA GLU A 86 6.10 -12.87 3.66
C GLU A 86 4.68 -12.35 3.91
N PHE A 87 4.54 -11.03 4.06
CA PHE A 87 3.26 -10.34 4.24
C PHE A 87 3.00 -9.35 3.10
N LEU A 88 1.74 -9.25 2.71
CA LEU A 88 1.20 -8.28 1.77
C LEU A 88 0.70 -7.05 2.52
N VAL A 89 1.10 -5.87 2.09
CA VAL A 89 0.68 -4.57 2.65
C VAL A 89 -0.13 -3.85 1.59
N LEU A 90 -1.42 -3.64 1.83
CA LEU A 90 -2.29 -2.98 0.85
C LEU A 90 -2.15 -1.45 0.95
N LEU A 91 -1.81 -0.80 -0.16
CA LEU A 91 -1.61 0.65 -0.22
C LEU A 91 -2.21 1.21 -1.51
N ASP A 92 -3.16 2.13 -1.38
CA ASP A 92 -3.73 2.85 -2.51
C ASP A 92 -2.77 3.93 -3.02
N ASN A 93 -2.85 4.25 -4.31
CA ASN A 93 -1.87 5.10 -5.00
C ASN A 93 -2.03 6.60 -4.71
N ASP A 94 -3.02 6.97 -3.92
CA ASP A 94 -3.32 8.33 -3.45
C ASP A 94 -3.29 8.46 -1.91
N ASP A 95 -2.83 7.42 -1.21
CA ASP A 95 -2.64 7.39 0.25
C ASP A 95 -1.16 7.46 0.67
N GLU A 96 -0.93 7.82 1.93
CA GLU A 96 0.40 7.85 2.57
C GLU A 96 0.48 6.87 3.74
N LEU A 97 1.62 6.19 3.86
CA LEU A 97 1.96 5.43 5.06
C LEU A 97 2.59 6.33 6.12
N HIS A 98 2.18 6.17 7.38
CA HIS A 98 2.94 6.76 8.49
C HIS A 98 4.39 6.25 8.46
N HIS A 99 5.38 7.11 8.75
CA HIS A 99 6.80 6.77 8.60
C HIS A 99 7.28 5.53 9.40
N GLU A 100 6.55 5.17 10.46
CA GLU A 100 6.80 3.98 11.29
C GLU A 100 5.84 2.82 11.02
N ALA A 101 4.96 2.90 10.02
CA ALA A 101 3.88 1.93 9.80
C ALA A 101 4.41 0.48 9.71
N LEU A 102 5.40 0.23 8.84
CA LEU A 102 5.97 -1.12 8.69
C LEU A 102 6.74 -1.59 9.93
N GLN A 103 7.35 -0.68 10.68
CA GLN A 103 8.05 -1.02 11.92
C GLN A 103 7.05 -1.44 13.00
N LEU A 104 5.95 -0.72 13.16
CA LEU A 104 4.89 -1.04 14.12
C LEU A 104 4.22 -2.39 13.79
N VAL A 105 3.99 -2.66 12.51
CA VAL A 105 3.47 -3.96 12.05
C VAL A 105 4.47 -5.08 12.38
N ALA A 106 5.76 -4.90 12.08
CA ALA A 106 6.80 -5.89 12.40
C ALA A 106 6.89 -6.17 13.91
N ASP A 107 6.78 -5.14 14.74
CA ASP A 107 6.78 -5.29 16.19
C ASP A 107 5.54 -6.03 16.70
N ALA A 108 4.36 -5.77 16.13
CA ALA A 108 3.13 -6.48 16.48
C ALA A 108 3.20 -7.97 16.10
N LEU A 109 3.73 -8.28 14.91
CA LEU A 109 3.97 -9.66 14.44
C LEU A 109 4.99 -10.40 15.32
N ARG A 110 6.05 -9.71 15.76
CA ARG A 110 7.05 -10.30 16.66
C ARG A 110 6.46 -10.72 18.01
N VAL A 111 5.47 -9.97 18.51
CA VAL A 111 4.78 -10.29 19.77
C VAL A 111 3.72 -11.39 19.57
N ASN A 112 3.13 -11.47 18.37
CA ASN A 112 2.09 -12.44 18.02
C ASN A 112 2.44 -13.18 16.71
N PRO A 113 3.37 -14.15 16.74
CA PRO A 113 3.88 -14.80 15.53
C PRO A 113 2.85 -15.66 14.78
N GLU A 114 1.72 -15.99 15.41
CA GLU A 114 0.60 -16.73 14.80
C GLU A 114 -0.43 -15.79 14.16
N CYS A 115 -0.14 -14.49 14.04
CA CYS A 115 -1.06 -13.51 13.48
C CYS A 115 -1.01 -13.51 11.95
N ASP A 116 -2.13 -13.86 11.31
CA ASP A 116 -2.26 -13.90 9.84
C ASP A 116 -2.79 -12.58 9.24
N TYR A 117 -3.32 -11.66 10.05
CA TYR A 117 -3.92 -10.42 9.56
C TYR A 117 -3.84 -9.30 10.59
N LEU A 118 -3.33 -8.14 10.17
CA LEU A 118 -3.25 -6.92 10.97
C LEU A 118 -3.94 -5.77 10.25
N TYR A 119 -4.48 -4.85 11.04
CA TYR A 119 -4.97 -3.57 10.55
C TYR A 119 -4.61 -2.43 11.52
N SER A 120 -4.51 -1.21 11.01
CA SER A 120 -4.27 -0.01 11.82
C SER A 120 -5.42 0.98 11.73
N ASP A 121 -5.48 1.91 12.68
CA ASP A 121 -6.26 3.13 12.53
C ASP A 121 -5.79 3.92 11.29
N GLU A 122 -6.64 4.83 10.80
CA GLU A 122 -6.32 5.71 9.69
C GLU A 122 -6.72 7.15 10.01
N ASN A 123 -5.92 8.09 9.52
CA ASN A 123 -6.21 9.51 9.55
C ASN A 123 -6.67 9.95 8.15
N LYS A 124 -7.60 10.89 8.08
CA LYS A 124 -7.99 11.52 6.82
C LYS A 124 -7.31 12.88 6.71
N ILE A 125 -6.61 13.04 5.59
CA ILE A 125 -5.88 14.26 5.26
C ILE A 125 -6.49 14.89 4.00
N SER A 126 -6.51 16.21 3.95
CA SER A 126 -6.89 16.95 2.76
C SER A 126 -5.79 16.85 1.70
N PRO A 127 -6.06 17.21 0.44
CA PRO A 127 -5.02 17.31 -0.59
C PRO A 127 -3.87 18.27 -0.22
N ASP A 128 -4.11 19.23 0.67
CA ASP A 128 -3.08 20.16 1.18
C ASP A 128 -2.28 19.58 2.36
N GLY A 129 -2.55 18.32 2.74
CA GLY A 129 -1.90 17.63 3.85
C GLY A 129 -2.49 17.94 5.24
N GLU A 130 -3.62 18.64 5.30
CA GLU A 130 -4.26 18.99 6.58
C GLU A 130 -5.12 17.83 7.10
N HIS A 131 -4.83 17.37 8.32
CA HIS A 131 -5.67 16.40 9.02
C HIS A 131 -7.07 16.96 9.29
N PHE A 132 -8.13 16.21 8.96
CA PHE A 132 -9.50 16.65 9.20
C PHE A 132 -10.43 15.63 9.86
N ASP A 133 -10.07 14.35 9.93
CA ASP A 133 -10.88 13.31 10.56
C ASP A 133 -10.00 12.09 10.89
N ASP A 134 -10.46 11.27 11.82
CA ASP A 134 -9.78 10.07 12.28
C ASP A 134 -10.76 8.90 12.29
N PHE A 135 -10.30 7.75 11.79
CA PHE A 135 -11.05 6.50 11.91
C PHE A 135 -10.30 5.54 12.83
N ALA A 136 -10.53 5.75 14.13
CA ALA A 136 -10.12 4.83 15.19
C ALA A 136 -10.95 3.55 15.10
N LYS A 137 -10.31 2.48 14.66
CA LYS A 137 -10.93 1.19 14.43
C LYS A 137 -11.08 0.44 15.76
N PRO A 138 -12.15 -0.33 15.94
CA PRO A 138 -12.34 -1.11 17.17
C PRO A 138 -11.28 -2.22 17.28
N THR A 139 -11.19 -2.81 18.47
CA THR A 139 -10.56 -4.13 18.62
C THR A 139 -11.26 -5.17 17.74
N TRP A 140 -10.49 -6.17 17.30
CA TRP A 140 -10.96 -7.23 16.42
C TRP A 140 -12.27 -7.85 16.92
N SER A 141 -13.28 -7.83 16.05
CA SER A 141 -14.54 -8.55 16.20
C SER A 141 -14.93 -9.15 14.84
N PRO A 142 -14.98 -10.50 14.73
CA PRO A 142 -15.44 -11.15 13.52
C PRO A 142 -16.93 -10.88 13.28
N GLU A 143 -17.75 -10.73 14.33
CA GLU A 143 -19.17 -10.41 14.21
C GLU A 143 -19.39 -9.03 13.59
N ARG A 144 -18.59 -8.04 14.01
CA ARG A 144 -18.65 -6.71 13.41
C ARG A 144 -18.20 -6.73 11.97
N LEU A 145 -17.18 -7.52 11.63
CA LEU A 145 -16.67 -7.59 10.25
C LEU A 145 -17.73 -8.12 9.28
N LEU A 146 -18.60 -9.04 9.73
CA LEU A 146 -19.72 -9.52 8.93
C LEU A 146 -20.76 -8.43 8.59
N ALA A 147 -20.82 -7.37 9.40
CA ALA A 147 -21.80 -6.28 9.25
C ALA A 147 -21.20 -4.98 8.71
N GLN A 148 -19.90 -4.77 8.87
CA GLN A 148 -19.20 -3.54 8.53
C GLN A 148 -17.75 -3.85 8.12
N ASN A 149 -17.35 -3.40 6.94
CA ASN A 149 -15.92 -3.33 6.63
C ASN A 149 -15.28 -2.21 7.46
N TYR A 150 -14.48 -2.57 8.45
CA TYR A 150 -13.78 -1.61 9.30
C TYR A 150 -12.27 -1.78 9.27
N THR A 151 -11.70 -2.80 8.63
CA THR A 151 -10.25 -3.05 8.67
C THR A 151 -9.48 -2.28 7.60
N SER A 152 -10.15 -1.85 6.51
CA SER A 152 -9.72 -0.87 5.48
C SER A 152 -8.20 -0.59 5.41
N HIS A 153 -7.76 0.64 5.69
CA HIS A 153 -6.36 1.06 5.59
C HIS A 153 -5.76 1.20 6.99
N LEU A 154 -4.52 0.83 7.27
CA LEU A 154 -3.62 -0.05 6.55
C LEU A 154 -3.99 -1.50 6.86
N SER A 155 -4.13 -2.36 5.86
CA SER A 155 -4.30 -3.81 6.04
C SER A 155 -3.02 -4.58 5.67
N VAL A 156 -2.64 -5.55 6.50
CA VAL A 156 -1.48 -6.43 6.29
C VAL A 156 -1.89 -7.89 6.45
N LEU A 157 -1.56 -8.75 5.48
CA LEU A 157 -2.06 -10.12 5.37
C LEU A 157 -1.08 -11.10 4.71
#